data_AF-A0A4Q3AF69-F1
#
_entry.id   AF-A0A4Q3AF69-F1
#
_cell.length_a   1.000
_cell.length_b   1.000
_cell.length_c   1.000
_cell.angle_alpha   90.00
_cell.angle_beta   90.00
_cell.angle_gamma   90.00
#
_symmetry.space_group_name_H-M   'P 1'
#
loop_
_entity.id
_entity.type
_entity.pdbx_description
1 polymer ?
#
loop_
_entity_poly.entity_id
_entity_poly.type
_entity_poly.pdbx_seq_one_letter_code
_entity_poly.pdbx_strand_id
1 'polypeptide(L)' 'MTRQLALMAGVAGVAGAAGLTTLVNPALARRVLRLPDAEATGYALRIAGMMLFALGLFLGGFAAVFTIAGGAA' A
#
# COMPACT_ATOMS: atom_id res chain seq x y z
N MET A 1 6.05 16.80 15.21
CA MET A 1 6.12 15.43 14.61
C MET A 1 4.75 14.83 14.30
N THR A 2 3.69 15.15 15.05
CA THR A 2 2.33 14.59 14.87
C THR A 2 1.75 14.71 13.46
N ARG A 3 1.96 15.84 12.76
CA ARG A 3 1.48 16.03 11.37
C ARG A 3 2.13 15.05 10.38
N GLN A 4 3.40 14.70 10.56
CA GLN A 4 4.10 13.73 9.70
C GLN A 4 3.58 12.31 9.95
N LEU A 5 3.23 11.99 11.19
CA LEU A 5 2.59 10.71 11.53
C LEU A 5 1.22 10.55 10.87
N ALA A 6 0.40 11.60 10.87
CA ALA A 6 -0.89 11.57 10.19
C ALA A 6 -0.74 11.35 8.68
N LEU A 7 0.27 11.96 8.06
CA LEU A 7 0.60 11.72 6.66
C LEU A 7 1.10 10.29 6.42
N MET A 8 1.97 9.75 7.29
CA MET A 8 2.43 8.36 7.20
C MET A 8 1.28 7.37 7.33
N ALA A 9 0.35 7.58 8.28
CA ALA A 9 -0.82 6.73 8.44
C ALA A 9 -1.76 6.81 7.23
N GLY A 10 -1.96 8.01 6.67
CA GLY A 10 -2.74 8.20 5.44
C GLY A 10 -2.11 7.49 4.24
N VAL A 11 -0.81 7.68 4.03
CA VAL A 11 -0.06 7.02 2.94
C VAL A 11 -0.05 5.50 3.15
N ALA A 12 0.11 5.02 4.38
CA ALA A 12 0.05 3.60 4.71
C ALA A 12 -1.29 2.97 4.34
N GLY A 13 -2.40 3.64 4.69
CA GLY A 13 -3.75 3.19 4.38
C GLY A 13 -4.00 3.12 2.87
N VAL A 14 -3.65 4.19 2.15
CA VAL A 14 -3.84 4.24 0.69
C VAL A 14 -2.94 3.22 -0.02
N ALA A 15 -1.66 3.13 0.33
CA ALA A 15 -0.71 2.19 -0.27
C ALA A 15 -1.08 0.73 0.04
N GLY A 16 -1.46 0.44 1.29
CA GLY A 16 -1.91 -0.88 1.70
C GLY A 16 -3.19 -1.32 0.99
N ALA A 17 -4.20 -0.43 0.91
CA ALA A 17 -5.45 -0.71 0.20
C ALA A 17 -5.22 -0.86 -1.31
N ALA A 18 -4.38 -0.02 -1.92
CA ALA A 18 -3.99 -0.13 -3.32
C ALA A 18 -3.27 -1.46 -3.60
N GLY A 19 -2.28 -1.83 -2.77
CA GLY A 19 -1.56 -3.09 -2.87
C GLY A 19 -2.48 -4.32 -2.73
N LEU A 20 -3.37 -4.32 -1.73
CA LEU A 20 -4.32 -5.40 -1.52
C LEU A 20 -5.33 -5.51 -2.67
N THR A 21 -5.86 -4.40 -3.16
CA THR A 21 -6.79 -4.39 -4.29
C THR A 21 -6.12 -4.85 -5.58
N THR A 22 -4.86 -4.48 -5.83
CA THR A 22 -4.08 -5.03 -6.97
C THR A 22 -3.85 -6.54 -6.86
N LEU A 23 -3.69 -7.09 -5.66
CA LEU A 23 -3.45 -8.53 -5.45
C LEU A 23 -4.74 -9.35 -5.55
N VAL A 24 -5.83 -8.85 -4.97
CA VAL A 24 -7.14 -9.54 -4.96
C VAL A 24 -7.83 -9.43 -6.32
N ASN A 25 -7.74 -8.27 -6.97
CA ASN A 25 -8.36 -8.04 -8.27
C ASN A 25 -7.39 -7.39 -9.27
N PRO A 26 -6.45 -8.18 -9.82
CA PRO A 26 -5.47 -7.68 -10.79
C PRO A 26 -6.13 -7.20 -12.10
N ALA A 27 -7.34 -7.68 -12.42
CA ALA A 27 -8.10 -7.23 -13.58
C ALA A 27 -8.59 -5.78 -13.43
N LEU A 28 -9.07 -5.39 -12.24
CA LEU A 28 -9.41 -4.00 -11.93
C LEU A 28 -8.20 -3.09 -12.06
N ALA A 29 -7.07 -3.49 -11.47
CA ALA A 29 -5.84 -2.71 -11.53
C ALA A 29 -5.30 -2.55 -12.96
N ARG A 30 -5.32 -3.62 -13.77
CA ARG A 30 -5.00 -3.53 -15.20
C ARG A 30 -5.93 -2.56 -15.93
N ARG A 31 -7.24 -2.60 -15.65
CA ARG A 31 -8.23 -1.74 -16.29
C ARG A 31 -8.05 -0.27 -15.93
N VAL A 32 -7.80 0.04 -14.66
CA VAL A 32 -7.52 1.40 -14.19
C VAL A 32 -6.24 1.94 -14.82
N LEU A 33 -5.19 1.12 -14.89
CA LEU A 33 -3.90 1.49 -15.46
C LEU A 33 -3.84 1.37 -17.00
N ARG A 34 -4.93 0.93 -17.64
CA ARG A 34 -5.03 0.69 -19.09
C ARG A 34 -3.87 -0.17 -19.63
N LEU A 35 -3.48 -1.18 -18.86
CA LEU A 35 -2.33 -2.02 -19.20
C LEU A 35 -2.71 -3.13 -20.21
N PRO A 36 -1.80 -3.49 -21.13
CA PRO A 36 -2.03 -4.57 -22.08
C PRO A 36 -2.13 -5.92 -21.37
N ASP A 37 -2.98 -6.80 -21.93
CA ASP A 37 -3.16 -8.16 -21.45
C ASP A 37 -2.01 -9.06 -21.91
N ALA A 38 -0.87 -8.92 -21.22
CA ALA A 38 0.31 -9.74 -21.41
C ALA A 38 0.71 -10.41 -20.10
N GLU A 39 1.22 -11.63 -20.18
CA GLU A 39 1.61 -12.42 -19.00
C GLU A 39 2.64 -11.69 -18.13
N ALA A 40 3.62 -11.02 -18.78
CA ALA A 40 4.60 -10.15 -18.12
C ALA A 40 3.95 -9.00 -17.32
N THR A 41 2.90 -8.38 -17.84
CA THR A 41 2.13 -7.34 -17.14
C THR A 41 1.51 -7.89 -15.85
N GLY A 42 0.97 -9.11 -15.91
CA GLY A 42 0.34 -9.74 -14.74
C GLY A 42 1.36 -10.02 -13.62
N TYR A 43 2.55 -10.51 -14.00
CA TYR A 43 3.63 -10.75 -13.06
C TYR A 43 4.15 -9.45 -12.43
N ALA A 44 4.41 -8.42 -13.24
CA ALA A 44 4.83 -7.11 -12.77
C ALA A 44 3.81 -6.49 -11.80
N LEU A 45 2.52 -6.65 -12.09
CA LEU A 45 1.44 -6.13 -11.24
C LEU A 45 1.36 -6.84 -9.88
N ARG A 46 1.66 -8.16 -9.83
CA ARG A 46 1.77 -8.89 -8.56
C ARG A 46 2.92 -8.38 -7.71
N ILE A 47 4.09 -8.16 -8.31
CA ILE A 47 5.25 -7.58 -7.59
C ILE A 47 4.89 -6.20 -7.05
N ALA A 48 4.34 -5.32 -7.90
CA ALA A 48 3.92 -3.99 -7.51
C ALA A 48 2.90 -4.03 -6.35
N GLY A 49 1.92 -4.93 -6.44
CA GLY A 49 0.93 -5.13 -5.38
C GLY A 49 1.52 -5.61 -4.07
N MET A 50 2.45 -6.58 -4.10
CA MET A 50 3.16 -7.05 -2.90
C MET A 50 4.01 -5.94 -2.28
N MET A 51 4.72 -5.14 -3.09
CA MET A 51 5.55 -4.04 -2.61
C MET A 51 4.71 -2.91 -2.00
N LEU A 52 3.60 -2.53 -2.65
CA LEU A 52 2.66 -1.52 -2.13
C LEU A 52 2.02 -1.97 -0.81
N PHE A 53 1.61 -3.24 -0.73
CA PHE A 53 1.04 -3.81 0.47
C PHE A 53 2.06 -3.86 1.62
N ALA A 54 3.28 -4.33 1.35
CA ALA A 54 4.37 -4.34 2.33
C ALA A 54 4.72 -2.94 2.83
N LEU A 55 4.77 -1.94 1.93
CA LEU A 55 4.97 -0.55 2.29
C LEU A 55 3.86 -0.04 3.22
N GLY A 56 2.60 -0.36 2.91
CA GLY A 56 1.45 -0.02 3.74
C GLY A 56 1.54 -0.63 5.14
N LEU A 57 1.88 -1.92 5.24
CA LEU A 57 2.11 -2.60 6.52
C LEU A 57 3.29 -2.00 7.29
N PHE A 58 4.37 -1.64 6.60
CA PHE A 58 5.54 -1.07 7.25
C PHE A 58 5.26 0.32 7.84
N LEU A 59 4.72 1.22 7.03
CA LEU A 59 4.37 2.58 7.46
C LEU A 59 3.24 2.57 8.51
N GLY A 60 2.22 1.74 8.30
CA GLY A 60 1.08 1.60 9.21
C GLY A 60 1.47 0.95 10.53
N GLY A 61 2.27 -0.10 10.48
CA GLY A 61 2.83 -0.76 11.66
C GLY A 61 3.74 0.18 12.47
N PHE A 62 4.60 0.93 11.79
CA PHE A 62 5.44 1.94 12.45
C PHE A 62 4.59 3.02 13.12
N ALA A 63 3.60 3.58 12.41
CA ALA A 63 2.71 4.59 12.97
C ALA A 63 1.93 4.05 14.18
N ALA A 64 1.40 2.83 14.09
CA ALA A 64 0.67 2.18 15.18
C ALA A 64 1.56 1.99 16.42
N VAL A 65 2.75 1.40 16.27
CA VAL A 65 3.69 1.18 17.38
C VAL A 65 4.11 2.51 17.99
N PHE A 66 4.40 3.54 17.18
CA PHE A 66 4.79 4.86 17.68
C PHE A 66 3.66 5.52 18.50
N THR A 67 2.40 5.38 18.08
CA THR A 67 1.25 5.87 18.86
C THR A 67 1.08 5.11 20.17
N ILE A 68 1.25 3.79 20.16
CA ILE A 68 1.15 2.95 21.37
C ILE A 68 2.30 3.23 22.34
N ALA A 69 3.51 3.48 21.83
CA ALA A 69 4.69 3.79 22.62
C ALA A 69 4.67 5.20 23.26
N GLY A 70 3.57 5.95 23.13
CA GLY A 70 3.41 7.27 23.72
C GLY A 70 4.09 8.41 22.96
N GLY A 71 4.61 8.16 21.74
CA GLY A 71 5.24 9.20 20.91
C GLY A 71 4.27 10.27 20.40
N ALA A 72 2.97 10.06 20.58
CA ALA A 72 1.89 11.00 20.24
C ALA A 72 1.27 11.72 21.45
N ALA A 73 1.79 11.51 22.66
CA ALA A 73 1.37 12.20 23.88
C ALA A 73 2.09 13.55 24.05
#